data_AF-A0A0P1EQZ6-F1
#
_entry.id   AF-A0A0P1EQZ6-F1
#
_cell.length_a   1.000
_cell.length_b   1.000
_cell.length_c   1.000
_cell.angle_alpha   90.00
_cell.angle_beta   90.00
_cell.angle_gamma   90.00
#
_symmetry.space_group_name_H-M   'P 1'
#
loop_
_entity.id
_entity.type
_entity.pdbx_description
1 polymer ?
#
loop_
_entity_poly.entity_id
_entity_poly.type
_entity_poly.pdbx_seq_one_letter_code
_entity_poly.pdbx_strand_id
1 'polypeptide(L)' 'MLVFLAHAIEQLDLAAEHISKGDPNNARFGLMLTDNVLELVLHQMAKDEQRERTNFLNREKTYADEFGLESRTWQAF' A
#
# COMPACT_ATOMS: atom_id res chain seq x y z
N MET A 1 -4.53 1.76 -7.79
CA MET A 1 -3.81 0.47 -7.82
C MET A 1 -3.31 0.12 -9.21
N LEU A 2 -4.17 0.02 -10.23
CA LEU A 2 -3.73 -0.36 -11.59
C LEU A 2 -2.66 0.56 -12.20
N VAL A 3 -2.82 1.87 -12.11
CA VAL A 3 -1.82 2.83 -12.61
C VAL A 3 -0.49 2.71 -11.87
N PHE A 4 -0.52 2.48 -10.56
CA PHE A 4 0.68 2.25 -9.75
C PHE A 4 1.41 0.98 -10.21
N LEU A 5 0.68 -0.11 -10.42
CA LEU A 5 1.24 -1.37 -10.93
C LEU A 5 1.80 -1.21 -12.34
N ALA A 6 1.16 -0.43 -13.21
CA ALA A 6 1.67 -0.16 -14.55
C ALA A 6 3.04 0.56 -14.50
N HIS A 7 3.19 1.58 -13.66
CA HIS A 7 4.49 2.25 -13.48
C HIS A 7 5.55 1.33 -12.86
N ALA A 8 5.16 0.46 -11.93
CA ALA A 8 6.08 -0.54 -11.36
C ALA A 8 6.58 -1.51 -12.44
N ILE A 9 5.69 -1.99 -13.31
CA ILE A 9 6.05 -2.87 -14.43
C ILE A 9 6.97 -2.15 -15.41
N GLU A 10 6.65 -0.91 -15.80
CA GLU A 10 7.48 -0.12 -16.71
C GLU A 10 8.91 0.07 -16.19
N GLN A 11 9.09 0.31 -14.88
CA GLN A 11 10.42 0.38 -14.28
C GLN A 11 11.15 -0.97 -14.28
N LEU A 12 10.44 -2.08 -14.07
CA LEU A 12 11.03 -3.42 -14.13
C LEU A 12 11.42 -3.81 -15.57
N ASP A 13 10.64 -3.41 -16.57
CA ASP A 13 10.99 -3.60 -17.98
C ASP A 13 12.28 -2.85 -18.32
N LEU A 14 12.42 -1.60 -17.86
CA LEU A 14 13.65 -0.83 -18.02
C LEU A 14 14.83 -1.49 -17.28
N ALA A 15 14.61 -1.98 -16.06
CA ALA A 15 15.62 -2.71 -15.30
C ALA A 15 16.11 -3.96 -16.06
N ALA A 16 15.19 -4.74 -16.62
CA ALA A 16 15.49 -5.91 -17.42
C ALA A 16 16.31 -5.55 -18.69
N GLU A 17 15.95 -4.46 -19.37
CA GLU A 17 16.71 -3.97 -20.51
C GLU A 17 18.16 -3.65 -20.12
N HIS A 18 18.38 -2.97 -18.99
CA HIS A 18 19.73 -2.69 -18.51
C HIS A 18 20.50 -3.95 -18.11
N ILE A 19 19.87 -4.90 -17.41
CA ILE A 19 20.52 -6.18 -17.07
C ILE A 19 20.94 -6.94 -18.33
N SER A 20 20.11 -6.91 -19.39
CA SER A 20 20.40 -7.61 -20.65
C SER A 20 21.65 -7.10 -21.39
N LYS A 21 22.13 -5.88 -21.10
CA LYS A 21 23.33 -5.28 -21.71
C LYS A 21 24.63 -5.96 -21.27
N GLY A 22 24.59 -6.71 -20.15
CA GLY A 22 25.65 -7.65 -19.76
C GLY A 22 26.91 -7.04 -19.15
N ASP A 23 27.00 -5.71 -19.01
CA ASP A 23 28.11 -5.06 -18.30
C ASP A 23 27.78 -4.75 -16.83
N PRO A 24 28.80 -4.63 -15.96
CA PRO A 24 28.59 -4.40 -14.54
C PRO A 24 27.88 -3.10 -14.17
N ASN A 25 27.97 -2.04 -14.99
CA ASN A 25 27.35 -0.76 -14.66
C ASN A 25 25.86 -0.79 -14.94
N ASN A 26 25.46 -1.32 -16.10
CA ASN A 26 24.04 -1.51 -16.40
C ASN A 26 23.40 -2.54 -15.46
N ALA A 27 24.11 -3.61 -15.07
CA ALA A 27 23.62 -4.55 -14.06
C ALA A 27 23.33 -3.87 -12.71
N ARG A 28 24.25 -3.02 -12.22
CA ARG A 28 24.04 -2.25 -10.97
C ARG A 28 22.85 -1.32 -11.08
N PHE A 29 22.70 -0.64 -12.22
CA PHE A 29 21.58 0.26 -12.44
C PHE A 29 20.24 -0.50 -12.48
N GLY A 30 20.17 -1.64 -13.18
CA GLY A 30 18.98 -2.49 -13.19
C GLY A 30 18.61 -3.03 -11.81
N LEU A 31 19.60 -3.41 -11.00
CA LEU A 31 19.37 -3.78 -9.59
C LEU A 31 18.81 -2.61 -8.76
N MET A 32 19.35 -1.40 -8.93
CA MET A 32 18.84 -0.20 -8.26
C MET A 32 17.38 0.11 -8.64
N LEU A 33 17.03 -0.02 -9.92
CA LEU A 33 15.64 0.16 -10.38
C LEU A 33 14.70 -0.91 -9.77
N THR A 34 15.17 -2.15 -9.71
CA THR A 34 14.40 -3.25 -9.11
C THR A 34 14.16 -3.01 -7.61
N ASP A 35 15.17 -2.53 -6.88
CA ASP A 35 15.07 -2.17 -5.47
C ASP A 35 14.08 -1.02 -5.24
N ASN A 36 14.12 0.02 -6.08
CA ASN A 36 13.15 1.12 -6.02
C ASN A 36 11.70 0.65 -6.22
N VAL A 37 11.46 -0.27 -7.16
CA VAL A 37 10.12 -0.86 -7.35
C VAL A 37 9.69 -1.64 -6.12
N LEU A 38 10.59 -2.43 -5.54
CA LEU A 38 10.30 -3.21 -4.33
C LEU A 38 9.93 -2.28 -3.16
N GLU A 39 10.68 -1.21 -2.95
CA GLU A 39 10.40 -0.19 -1.91
C GLU A 39 8.99 0.40 -2.10
N LEU A 40 8.68 0.86 -3.31
CA LEU A 40 7.39 1.48 -3.61
C LEU A 40 6.22 0.51 -3.38
N VAL A 41 6.36 -0.75 -3.81
CA VAL A 41 5.32 -1.77 -3.64
C VAL A 41 5.10 -2.07 -2.16
N LEU A 42 6.18 -2.30 -1.40
CA LEU A 42 6.09 -2.56 0.04
C LEU A 42 5.50 -1.37 0.80
N HIS A 43 5.91 -0.15 0.44
CA HIS A 43 5.37 1.06 1.03
C HIS A 43 3.87 1.21 0.76
N GLN A 44 3.43 0.92 -0.48
CA GLN A 44 2.03 0.99 -0.84
C GLN A 44 1.21 -0.09 -0.11
N MET A 45 1.72 -1.32 0.01
CA MET A 45 1.10 -2.38 0.82
C MET A 45 0.94 -1.97 2.28
N ALA A 46 1.98 -1.39 2.88
CA ALA A 46 1.93 -0.90 4.26
C ALA A 46 0.88 0.22 4.42
N LYS A 47 0.77 1.13 3.46
CA LYS A 47 -0.25 2.18 3.46
C LYS A 47 -1.66 1.62 3.33
N ASP A 48 -1.87 0.62 2.48
CA ASP A 48 -3.18 -0.01 2.33
C ASP A 48 -3.57 -0.79 3.59
N GLU A 49 -2.65 -1.52 4.21
CA GLU A 49 -2.88 -2.19 5.50
C GLU A 49 -3.22 -1.17 6.61
N GLN A 50 -2.46 -0.07 6.69
CA GLN A 50 -2.73 1.00 7.64
C GLN A 50 -4.13 1.58 7.43
N ARG A 51 -4.52 1.83 6.17
CA ARG A 51 -5.85 2.35 5.84
C ARG A 51 -6.95 1.38 6.28
N GLU A 52 -6.77 0.08 6.05
CA GLU A 52 -7.74 -0.94 6.46
C GLU A 52 -7.89 -1.00 7.98
N ARG A 53 -6.77 -0.99 8.72
CA ARG A 53 -6.79 -0.96 10.19
C ARG A 53 -7.48 0.28 10.73
N THR A 54 -7.19 1.47 10.17
CA THR A 54 -7.86 2.71 10.57
C THR A 54 -9.36 2.67 10.28
N ASN A 55 -9.75 2.17 9.10
CA ASN A 55 -11.17 2.03 8.76
C ASN A 55 -11.90 1.05 9.68
N PHE A 56 -11.25 -0.05 10.07
CA PHE A 56 -11.81 -1.01 11.03
C PHE A 56 -12.03 -0.35 12.40
N LEU A 57 -11.02 0.33 12.94
CA LEU A 57 -11.12 1.04 14.21
C LEU A 57 -12.21 2.12 14.20
N ASN A 58 -12.34 2.86 13.09
CA ASN A 58 -13.37 3.87 12.96
C ASN A 58 -14.78 3.24 12.95
N ARG A 59 -14.96 2.09 12.29
CA ARG A 59 -16.24 1.36 12.30
C ARG A 59 -16.59 0.87 13.71
N GLU A 60 -15.64 0.30 14.45
CA GLU A 60 -15.89 -0.14 15.84
C GLU A 60 -16.28 1.03 16.75
N LYS A 61 -15.63 2.18 16.62
CA LYS A 61 -16.02 3.39 17.36
C LYS A 61 -17.44 3.85 17.03
N THR A 62 -17.78 3.91 15.74
CA THR A 62 -19.14 4.29 15.32
C THR A 62 -20.20 3.36 15.92
N TYR A 63 -19.99 2.03 15.88
CA TYR A 63 -20.92 1.09 16.51
C TYR A 63 -21.03 1.27 18.03
N ALA A 64 -19.91 1.49 18.72
CA ALA A 64 -19.92 1.73 20.16
C ALA A 64 -20.66 3.02 20.53
N ASP A 65 -20.50 4.08 19.74
CA ASP A 65 -21.18 5.36 19.91
C ASP A 65 -22.70 5.22 19.67
N GLU A 66 -23.11 4.54 18.60
CA GLU A 66 -24.53 4.27 18.30
C GLU A 66 -25.22 3.45 19.41
N PHE A 67 -24.58 2.37 19.87
CA PHE A 67 -25.09 1.57 20.98
C PHE A 67 -25.17 2.36 22.30
N GLY A 68 -24.18 3.23 22.54
CA GLY A 68 -24.18 4.14 23.68
C GLY A 68 -25.31 5.16 23.63
N LEU A 69 -25.69 5.64 22.45
CA LEU A 69 -26.84 6.51 22.25
C LEU A 69 -28.16 5.75 22.47
N GLU A 70 -28.33 4.57 21.87
CA GLU A 70 -29.53 3.75 22.04
C GLU A 70 -29.77 3.38 23.51
N SER A 71 -28.76 2.87 24.21
CA SER A 71 -28.87 2.51 25.63
C SER A 71 -29.25 3.69 26.53
N ARG A 72 -28.77 4.90 26.23
CA ARG A 72 -29.16 6.14 26.95
C ARG A 72 -30.61 6.55 26.64
N THR A 73 -31.09 6.33 25.41
CA THR A 73 -32.50 6.59 25.07
C THR A 73 -33.46 5.64 25.77
N TRP A 74 -33.09 4.37 25.93
CA TRP A 74 -33.91 3.38 26.64
C TRP A 74 -33.96 3.57 28.16
N GLN A 75 -32.92 4.15 28.77
CA GLN A 75 -32.91 4.49 30.21
C GLN A 75 -33.68 5.78 30.55
N ALA A 76 -34.10 6.56 29.55
CA ALA A 76 -34.83 7.81 29.72
C ALA A 76 -36.37 7.65 29.72
N PHE A 77 -36.87 6.42 29.61
CA PHE A 77 -38.28 6.03 29.73
C PHE A 77 -38.48 5.10 30.94
#